data_AF-A0A1G3ZJ77-F1
#
_entry.id   AF-A0A1G3ZJ77-F1
#
_cell.length_a   1.000
_cell.length_b   1.000
_cell.length_c   1.000
_cell.angle_alpha   90.00
_cell.angle_beta   90.00
_cell.angle_gamma   90.00
#
_symmetry.space_group_name_H-M   'P 1'
#
loop_
_entity.id
_entity.type
_entity.pdbx_description
1 polymer ?
#
loop_
_entity_poly.entity_id
_entity_poly.type
_entity_poly.pdbx_seq_one_letter_code
_entity_poly.pdbx_strand_id
1 'polypeptide(L)'
;MVSIMVHANADSASDGLHVEWSMDGISVFNEDKFKISSGTTKQFTFGTPAKYTRIKYINGPTTQSSFHLQTILHPRIAKSSSHRIQDNLSDEDDAELVKAVISAKKPDGTFTNVASDDSGRLQVTLPPPTPPPFTTAISISVDTFIAGSSDTIRYITNGDLITIQRINGGAATSASNGAKIELFYDPLCSNSSLEVIAKAFLNGSNFQTDLLFQATGNGSNCIRLRRTNSGGGSLEIFARWEGFEE
;
A
#
# COMPACT_ATOMS: atom_id res chain seq x y z
N MET A 1 8.42 30.12 -16.72
CA MET A 1 9.38 29.03 -16.43
C MET A 1 10.71 29.42 -17.02
N VAL A 2 11.81 29.24 -16.28
CA VAL A 2 13.16 29.52 -16.79
C VAL A 2 13.87 28.20 -17.07
N SER A 3 14.37 28.04 -18.28
CA SER A 3 15.23 26.93 -18.66
C SER A 3 16.67 27.40 -18.73
N ILE A 4 17.57 26.62 -18.16
CA ILE A 4 19.00 26.94 -18.03
C ILE A 4 19.76 25.76 -18.59
N MET A 5 20.65 26.00 -19.55
CA MET A 5 21.61 25.03 -20.02
C MET A 5 23.01 25.53 -19.72
N VAL A 6 23.82 24.69 -19.08
CA VAL A 6 25.22 25.00 -18.76
C VAL A 6 26.13 23.86 -19.21
N HIS A 7 27.25 24.23 -19.82
CA HIS A 7 28.35 23.34 -20.15
C HIS A 7 29.67 24.01 -19.77
N ALA A 8 30.53 23.26 -19.08
CA ALA A 8 31.83 23.70 -18.63
C ALA A 8 32.87 22.60 -18.87
N ASN A 9 34.07 22.96 -19.33
CA ASN A 9 35.15 22.00 -19.53
C ASN A 9 36.09 21.84 -18.32
N ALA A 10 35.72 22.43 -17.19
CA ALA A 10 36.30 22.16 -15.89
C ALA A 10 35.19 22.22 -14.84
N ASP A 11 35.38 21.44 -13.77
CA ASP A 11 34.48 21.38 -12.64
C ASP A 11 34.20 22.78 -12.05
N SER A 12 32.93 23.03 -11.71
CA SER A 12 32.54 24.20 -10.92
C SER A 12 33.03 24.07 -9.46
N ALA A 13 32.84 25.09 -8.63
CA ALA A 13 32.91 24.90 -7.16
C ALA A 13 31.82 23.90 -6.69
N SER A 14 31.89 23.41 -5.44
CA SER A 14 30.90 22.44 -4.89
C SER A 14 29.45 22.91 -5.04
N ASP A 15 29.20 24.21 -4.87
CA ASP A 15 27.94 24.90 -5.18
C ASP A 15 28.19 25.91 -6.29
N GLY A 16 28.63 25.41 -7.44
CA GLY A 16 29.17 26.27 -8.48
C GLY A 16 28.12 26.90 -9.38
N LEU A 17 26.90 26.37 -9.48
CA LEU A 17 25.79 27.01 -10.18
C LEU A 17 24.73 27.39 -9.16
N HIS A 18 24.37 28.67 -9.11
CA HIS A 18 23.27 29.18 -8.30
C HIS A 18 22.16 29.70 -9.21
N VAL A 19 20.92 29.35 -8.86
CA VAL A 19 19.70 29.93 -9.42
C VAL A 19 19.06 30.73 -8.29
N GLU A 20 19.07 32.05 -8.42
CA GLU A 20 18.72 32.95 -7.32
C GLU A 20 17.49 33.78 -7.67
N TRP A 21 16.57 33.90 -6.71
CA TRP A 21 15.29 34.59 -6.87
C TRP A 21 15.17 35.79 -5.94
N SER A 22 14.62 36.87 -6.50
CA SER A 22 14.45 38.13 -5.80
C SER A 22 13.11 38.78 -6.12
N MET A 23 12.48 39.37 -5.09
CA MET A 23 11.24 40.15 -5.23
C MET A 23 11.52 41.63 -5.48
N ASP A 24 12.65 42.14 -4.98
CA ASP A 24 13.03 43.56 -4.97
C ASP A 24 14.14 43.90 -5.99
N GLY A 25 14.81 42.89 -6.54
CA GLY A 25 15.95 43.05 -7.46
C GLY A 25 17.28 43.36 -6.75
N ILE A 26 17.29 43.32 -5.41
CA ILE A 26 18.44 43.66 -4.57
C ILE A 26 18.81 42.45 -3.71
N SER A 27 17.86 41.95 -2.94
CA SER A 27 18.04 40.87 -1.97
C SER A 27 17.72 39.53 -2.61
N VAL A 28 18.55 38.52 -2.35
CA VAL A 28 18.24 37.12 -2.70
C VAL A 28 17.36 36.55 -1.58
N PHE A 29 16.13 36.14 -1.93
CA PHE A 29 15.18 35.57 -0.97
C PHE A 29 15.12 34.05 -1.03
N ASN A 30 15.46 33.46 -2.18
CA ASN A 30 15.56 32.03 -2.35
C ASN A 30 16.69 31.71 -3.34
N GLU A 31 17.35 30.58 -3.15
CA GLU A 31 18.38 30.09 -4.06
C GLU A 31 18.45 28.57 -4.10
N ASP A 32 18.66 28.01 -5.29
CA ASP A 32 19.01 26.61 -5.51
C ASP A 32 20.46 26.52 -6.01
N LYS A 33 21.21 25.55 -5.50
CA LYS A 33 22.65 25.38 -5.77
C LYS A 33 22.97 24.00 -6.33
N PHE A 34 23.88 23.96 -7.29
CA PHE A 34 24.28 22.73 -7.98
C PHE A 34 25.79 22.70 -8.25
N LYS A 35 26.37 21.49 -8.21
CA LYS A 35 27.69 21.19 -8.77
C LYS A 35 27.55 20.91 -10.27
N ILE A 36 28.39 21.55 -11.09
CA ILE A 36 28.56 21.22 -12.51
C ILE A 36 29.90 20.52 -12.69
N SER A 37 29.83 19.26 -13.14
CA SER A 37 31.01 18.46 -13.47
C SER A 37 31.54 18.79 -14.86
N SER A 38 32.86 18.71 -15.00
CA SER A 38 33.57 18.93 -16.26
C SER A 38 33.03 18.05 -17.39
N GLY A 39 32.98 18.62 -18.60
CA GLY A 39 32.61 17.91 -19.83
C GLY A 39 31.14 17.50 -19.91
N THR A 40 30.33 17.85 -18.91
CA THR A 40 28.92 17.47 -18.86
C THR A 40 28.04 18.68 -19.14
N THR A 41 27.14 18.56 -20.12
CA THR A 41 26.05 19.52 -20.30
C THR A 41 24.92 19.19 -19.33
N LYS A 42 24.46 20.18 -18.56
CA LYS A 42 23.31 20.05 -17.67
C LYS A 42 22.22 21.02 -18.11
N GLN A 43 20.99 20.54 -18.12
CA GLN A 43 19.80 21.35 -18.35
C GLN A 43 18.94 21.32 -17.09
N PHE A 44 18.44 22.49 -16.72
CA PHE A 44 17.53 22.69 -15.59
C PHE A 44 16.31 23.46 -16.05
N THR A 45 15.20 23.22 -15.36
CA THR A 45 13.94 23.93 -15.59
C THR A 45 13.35 24.30 -14.25
N PHE A 46 13.12 25.59 -14.02
CA PHE A 46 12.55 26.10 -12.78
C PHE A 46 11.26 26.87 -13.04
N GLY A 47 10.34 26.79 -12.07
CA GLY A 47 9.31 27.81 -11.93
C GLY A 47 9.93 29.21 -11.78
N THR A 48 9.12 30.24 -11.99
CA THR A 48 9.52 31.64 -11.75
C THR A 48 8.79 32.16 -10.51
N PRO A 49 9.21 31.77 -9.29
CA PRO A 49 8.51 32.10 -8.05
C PRO A 49 8.63 33.58 -7.64
N ALA A 50 9.56 34.34 -8.21
CA ALA A 50 9.77 35.76 -7.92
C ALA A 50 9.96 36.59 -9.20
N LYS A 51 9.81 37.92 -9.07
CA LYS A 51 9.88 38.87 -10.20
C LYS A 51 11.24 38.90 -10.88
N TYR A 52 12.31 38.73 -10.12
CA TYR A 52 13.69 38.75 -10.63
C TYR A 52 14.32 37.38 -10.41
N THR A 53 15.07 36.92 -11.41
CA THR A 53 15.87 35.69 -11.35
C THR A 53 17.25 36.00 -11.91
N ARG A 54 18.30 35.51 -11.25
CA ARG A 54 19.66 35.57 -11.78
C ARG A 54 20.35 34.22 -11.66
N ILE A 55 21.22 33.95 -12.62
CA ILE A 55 22.06 32.76 -12.62
C ILE A 55 23.48 33.20 -12.30
N LYS A 56 24.10 32.56 -11.30
CA LYS A 56 25.48 32.82 -10.91
C LYS A 56 26.28 31.54 -11.06
N TYR A 57 27.44 31.63 -11.69
CA TYR A 57 28.37 30.52 -11.83
C TYR A 57 29.70 30.83 -11.13
N ILE A 58 30.20 29.89 -10.35
CA ILE A 58 31.45 29.94 -9.59
C ILE A 58 32.33 28.79 -10.08
N ASN A 59 33.42 29.15 -10.75
CA ASN A 59 34.37 28.16 -11.24
C ASN A 59 35.07 27.42 -10.08
N GLY A 60 35.46 26.17 -10.31
CA GLY A 60 36.32 25.44 -9.39
C GLY A 60 37.78 25.94 -9.44
N PRO A 61 38.69 25.27 -8.74
CA PRO A 61 40.11 25.66 -8.70
C PRO A 61 40.82 25.49 -10.05
N THR A 62 40.28 24.68 -10.96
CA THR A 62 40.84 24.46 -12.30
C THR A 62 40.35 25.54 -13.27
N THR A 63 41.27 26.16 -14.00
CA THR A 63 40.92 27.18 -15.02
C THR A 63 40.14 26.54 -16.17
N GLN A 64 39.01 27.16 -16.54
CA GLN A 64 38.21 26.76 -17.70
C GLN A 64 38.81 27.31 -18.99
N SER A 65 38.77 26.54 -20.06
CA SER A 65 39.09 27.03 -21.42
C SER A 65 37.87 27.15 -22.32
N SER A 66 36.71 26.63 -21.90
CA SER A 66 35.42 26.84 -22.55
C SER A 66 34.27 26.78 -21.55
N PHE A 67 33.34 27.74 -21.67
CA PHE A 67 32.15 27.82 -20.86
C PHE A 67 30.97 28.31 -21.70
N HIS A 68 29.85 27.60 -21.62
CA HIS A 68 28.61 27.94 -22.31
C HIS A 68 27.47 27.95 -21.30
N LEU A 69 26.77 29.08 -21.20
CA LEU A 69 25.57 29.24 -20.37
C LEU A 69 24.47 29.88 -21.22
N GLN A 70 23.32 29.23 -21.25
CA GLN A 70 22.12 29.74 -21.92
C GLN A 70 20.96 29.78 -20.92
N THR A 71 20.19 30.87 -20.97
CA THR A 71 18.94 31.02 -20.24
C THR A 71 17.82 31.35 -21.22
N ILE A 72 16.70 30.65 -21.09
CA ILE A 72 15.49 30.90 -21.89
C ILE A 72 14.32 31.08 -20.92
N LEU A 73 13.65 32.24 -21.01
CA LEU A 73 12.42 32.49 -20.28
C LEU A 73 11.23 32.07 -21.13
N HIS A 74 10.52 31.05 -20.68
CA HIS A 74 9.28 30.61 -21.29
C HIS A 74 8.09 31.38 -20.68
N PRO A 75 7.31 32.13 -21.50
CA PRO A 75 6.19 32.96 -21.04
C PRO A 75 4.96 32.13 -20.62
N ARG A 76 4.93 30.84 -20.95
CA ARG A 76 3.91 29.87 -20.54
C ARG A 76 4.60 28.56 -20.13
N ILE A 77 3.97 27.80 -19.24
CA ILE A 77 4.45 26.46 -18.88
C ILE A 77 4.33 25.58 -20.13
N ALA A 78 5.45 25.01 -20.58
CA ALA A 78 5.41 23.94 -21.56
C ALA A 78 4.96 22.67 -20.84
N LYS A 79 4.04 21.92 -21.44
CA LYS A 79 3.62 20.61 -20.94
C LYS A 79 4.86 19.71 -20.84
N SER A 80 4.97 18.92 -19.78
CA SER A 80 5.96 17.81 -19.70
C SER A 80 5.79 16.86 -20.89
N SER A 81 6.79 16.01 -21.14
CA SER A 81 6.76 15.05 -22.26
C SER A 81 5.41 14.32 -22.34
N SER A 82 4.89 14.16 -23.56
CA SER A 82 3.61 13.52 -23.80
C SER A 82 3.73 12.51 -24.93
N HIS A 83 3.52 11.24 -24.60
CA HIS A 83 3.45 10.12 -25.53
C HIS A 83 1.98 9.73 -25.75
N ARG A 84 1.66 9.12 -26.90
CA ARG A 84 0.34 8.49 -27.10
C ARG A 84 0.31 7.21 -26.27
N ILE A 85 -0.86 6.81 -25.78
CA ILE A 85 -1.02 5.61 -24.93
C ILE A 85 -0.57 4.30 -25.62
N GLN A 86 -0.49 4.31 -26.95
CA GLN A 86 -0.10 3.17 -27.78
C GLN A 86 1.38 3.18 -28.17
N ASP A 87 2.13 4.23 -27.82
CA ASP A 87 3.56 4.31 -28.13
C ASP A 87 4.29 3.31 -27.24
N ASN A 88 5.23 2.56 -27.82
CA ASN A 88 6.06 1.64 -27.05
C ASN A 88 6.99 2.44 -26.13
N LEU A 89 7.17 1.97 -24.90
CA LEU A 89 8.20 2.51 -24.01
C LEU A 89 9.59 2.09 -24.51
N SER A 90 10.52 3.05 -24.58
CA SER A 90 11.90 2.86 -24.98
C SER A 90 12.86 3.57 -24.02
N ASP A 91 14.12 3.13 -24.00
CA ASP A 91 15.16 3.70 -23.13
C ASP A 91 15.51 5.17 -23.45
N GLU A 92 15.01 5.69 -24.57
CA GLU A 92 15.18 7.08 -25.00
C GLU A 92 13.98 7.99 -24.62
N ASP A 93 12.96 7.44 -23.95
CA ASP A 93 11.81 8.22 -23.49
C ASP A 93 12.14 9.02 -22.22
N ASP A 94 11.57 10.23 -22.12
CA ASP A 94 11.74 11.09 -20.95
C ASP A 94 11.12 10.43 -19.70
N ALA A 95 11.95 10.15 -18.69
CA ALA A 95 11.51 9.56 -17.43
C ALA A 95 11.18 10.65 -16.38
N GLU A 96 9.94 10.64 -15.87
CA GLU A 96 9.53 11.46 -14.72
C GLU A 96 9.55 10.62 -13.43
N LEU A 97 10.34 11.04 -12.44
CA LEU A 97 10.33 10.42 -11.11
C LEU A 97 9.15 10.97 -10.29
N VAL A 98 8.08 10.18 -10.16
CA VAL A 98 6.94 10.49 -9.28
C VAL A 98 7.12 9.81 -7.92
N LYS A 99 7.10 10.58 -6.85
CA LYS A 99 7.03 10.07 -5.46
C LYS A 99 5.66 10.38 -4.88
N ALA A 100 4.90 9.34 -4.52
CA ALA A 100 3.58 9.48 -3.92
C ALA A 100 3.51 8.74 -2.57
N VAL A 101 2.69 9.27 -1.66
CA VAL A 101 2.37 8.63 -0.37
C VAL A 101 0.86 8.54 -0.26
N ILE A 102 0.35 7.38 0.14
CA ILE A 102 -1.08 7.17 0.39
C ILE A 102 -1.36 7.61 1.83
N SER A 103 -2.27 8.58 2.00
CA SER A 103 -2.76 9.02 3.31
C SER A 103 -4.25 8.75 3.44
N ALA A 104 -4.69 8.37 4.64
CA ALA A 104 -6.09 8.12 4.98
C ALA A 104 -6.56 9.05 6.12
N LYS A 105 -7.84 9.42 6.09
CA LYS A 105 -8.48 10.21 7.14
C LYS A 105 -8.99 9.30 8.26
N LYS A 106 -8.61 9.58 9.50
CA LYS A 106 -9.12 8.92 10.70
C LYS A 106 -10.53 9.43 11.07
N PRO A 107 -11.30 8.68 11.88
CA PRO A 107 -12.61 9.13 12.35
C PRO A 107 -12.59 10.46 13.13
N ASP A 108 -11.48 10.76 13.82
CA ASP A 108 -11.27 12.02 14.55
C ASP A 108 -11.04 13.25 13.64
N GLY A 109 -11.01 13.05 12.31
CA GLY A 109 -10.82 14.10 11.33
C GLY A 109 -9.39 14.33 10.87
N THR A 110 -8.40 13.70 11.52
CA THR A 110 -6.97 13.84 11.18
C THR A 110 -6.56 12.93 10.02
N PHE A 111 -5.46 13.25 9.33
CA PHE A 111 -4.90 12.41 8.26
C PHE A 111 -3.60 11.76 8.72
N THR A 112 -3.38 10.50 8.33
CA THR A 112 -2.13 9.77 8.54
C THR A 112 -1.73 9.02 7.28
N ASN A 113 -0.43 8.80 7.08
CA ASN A 113 0.03 7.91 6.02
C ASN A 113 -0.39 6.47 6.34
N VAL A 114 -0.74 5.71 5.31
CA VAL A 114 -1.06 4.29 5.46
C VAL A 114 0.24 3.52 5.69
N ALA A 115 0.27 2.70 6.74
CA ALA A 115 1.44 1.92 7.12
C ALA A 115 1.57 0.63 6.29
N SER A 116 2.79 0.10 6.25
CA SER A 116 3.07 -1.27 5.80
C SER A 116 3.48 -2.16 6.97
N ASP A 117 3.30 -3.47 6.83
CA ASP A 117 3.90 -4.45 7.73
C ASP A 117 5.42 -4.59 7.50
N ASP A 118 6.10 -5.38 8.33
CA ASP A 118 7.54 -5.65 8.20
C ASP A 118 7.93 -6.37 6.89
N SER A 119 6.93 -6.90 6.17
CA SER A 119 7.10 -7.52 4.84
C SER A 119 6.79 -6.55 3.70
N GLY A 120 6.52 -5.27 3.98
CA GLY A 120 6.21 -4.25 2.98
C GLY A 120 4.80 -4.33 2.38
N ARG A 121 3.88 -5.11 2.97
CA ARG A 121 2.47 -5.18 2.53
C ARG A 121 1.68 -4.03 3.14
N LEU A 122 0.72 -3.48 2.39
CA LEU A 122 -0.21 -2.48 2.90
C LEU A 122 -1.02 -3.05 4.07
N GLN A 123 -0.96 -2.42 5.24
CA GLN A 123 -1.71 -2.88 6.40
C GLN A 123 -3.18 -2.46 6.26
N VAL A 124 -3.98 -3.33 5.65
CA VAL A 124 -5.42 -3.12 5.44
C VAL A 124 -6.30 -3.83 6.47
N THR A 125 -5.69 -4.56 7.41
CA THR A 125 -6.39 -5.29 8.49
C THR A 125 -5.83 -4.93 9.87
N LEU A 126 -6.69 -5.06 10.89
CA LEU A 126 -6.29 -4.97 12.29
C LEU A 126 -5.47 -6.22 12.65
N PRO A 127 -4.42 -6.10 13.47
CA PRO A 127 -3.74 -7.27 14.02
C PRO A 127 -4.72 -8.11 14.85
N PRO A 128 -4.52 -9.43 14.95
CA PRO A 128 -5.37 -10.27 15.79
C PRO A 128 -5.33 -9.73 17.23
N PRO A 129 -6.48 -9.61 17.92
CA PRO A 129 -6.50 -9.07 19.28
C PRO A 129 -5.66 -9.97 20.18
N THR A 130 -4.97 -9.41 21.18
CA THR A 130 -4.29 -10.24 22.18
C THR A 130 -5.31 -10.88 23.12
N PRO A 131 -5.20 -12.18 23.45
CA PRO A 131 -6.10 -12.83 24.41
C PRO A 131 -6.13 -12.04 25.74
N PRO A 132 -7.30 -11.60 26.24
CA PRO A 132 -7.41 -10.95 27.54
C PRO A 132 -7.05 -11.93 28.67
N PRO A 133 -6.68 -11.41 29.86
CA PRO A 133 -6.46 -12.25 31.04
C PRO A 133 -7.72 -13.05 31.39
N PHE A 134 -7.56 -14.30 31.83
CA PHE A 134 -8.64 -15.21 32.26
C PHE A 134 -9.63 -15.68 31.18
N THR A 135 -9.27 -15.56 29.91
CA THR A 135 -10.12 -16.05 28.80
C THR A 135 -9.86 -17.52 28.46
N THR A 136 -10.90 -18.23 28.04
CA THR A 136 -10.77 -19.64 27.61
C THR A 136 -10.48 -19.69 26.11
N ALA A 137 -9.32 -20.21 25.73
CA ALA A 137 -8.97 -20.40 24.32
C ALA A 137 -9.91 -21.42 23.65
N ILE A 138 -10.38 -21.09 22.45
CA ILE A 138 -11.23 -21.96 21.63
C ILE A 138 -10.55 -22.20 20.29
N SER A 139 -10.50 -23.47 19.89
CA SER A 139 -10.13 -23.88 18.55
C SER A 139 -11.09 -24.95 18.07
N ILE A 140 -11.82 -24.66 16.98
CA ILE A 140 -12.65 -25.64 16.28
C ILE A 140 -11.95 -25.98 14.99
N SER A 141 -11.59 -27.25 14.82
CA SER A 141 -10.85 -27.76 13.67
C SER A 141 -11.59 -28.96 13.09
N VAL A 142 -11.86 -28.95 11.80
CA VAL A 142 -12.51 -30.06 11.11
C VAL A 142 -11.81 -30.32 9.79
N ASP A 143 -11.44 -31.59 9.59
CA ASP A 143 -10.80 -32.08 8.38
C ASP A 143 -11.48 -33.38 7.97
N THR A 144 -12.49 -33.26 7.10
CA THR A 144 -13.29 -34.41 6.68
C THR A 144 -13.81 -34.23 5.27
N PHE A 145 -14.13 -35.35 4.65
CA PHE A 145 -14.85 -35.44 3.39
C PHE A 145 -16.23 -34.77 3.46
N ILE A 146 -16.56 -33.94 2.46
CA ILE A 146 -17.92 -33.39 2.27
C ILE A 146 -18.33 -33.38 0.80
N ALA A 147 -19.52 -33.92 0.47
CA ALA A 147 -20.05 -33.94 -0.90
C ALA A 147 -20.77 -32.64 -1.31
N GLY A 148 -20.94 -31.69 -0.39
CA GLY A 148 -21.66 -30.44 -0.59
C GLY A 148 -21.32 -29.45 0.52
N SER A 149 -22.33 -28.83 1.12
CA SER A 149 -22.14 -27.96 2.30
C SER A 149 -22.28 -28.76 3.60
N SER A 150 -21.34 -28.56 4.52
CA SER A 150 -21.42 -29.09 5.88
C SER A 150 -21.07 -27.99 6.88
N ASP A 151 -21.84 -27.92 7.95
CA ASP A 151 -21.66 -26.94 9.01
C ASP A 151 -21.10 -27.59 10.28
N THR A 152 -20.23 -26.87 10.97
CA THR A 152 -19.81 -27.16 12.34
C THR A 152 -20.21 -25.99 13.21
N ILE A 153 -20.98 -26.26 14.27
CA ILE A 153 -21.62 -25.25 15.10
C ILE A 153 -20.94 -25.22 16.47
N ARG A 154 -20.68 -24.02 16.97
CA ARG A 154 -20.30 -23.77 18.36
C ARG A 154 -21.23 -22.73 18.96
N TYR A 155 -21.99 -23.13 19.97
CA TYR A 155 -22.79 -22.19 20.78
C TYR A 155 -21.88 -21.25 21.58
N ILE A 156 -22.36 -20.02 21.73
CA ILE A 156 -21.75 -19.01 22.59
C ILE A 156 -22.51 -19.03 23.91
N THR A 157 -21.78 -19.18 25.00
CA THR A 157 -22.31 -19.25 26.36
C THR A 157 -23.05 -17.96 26.68
N ASN A 158 -24.14 -18.09 27.45
CA ASN A 158 -24.96 -16.93 27.80
C ASN A 158 -24.20 -15.99 28.74
N GLY A 159 -24.01 -14.74 28.31
CA GLY A 159 -23.28 -13.71 29.04
C GLY A 159 -21.83 -13.54 28.56
N ASP A 160 -21.26 -14.55 27.88
CA ASP A 160 -19.85 -14.54 27.50
C ASP A 160 -19.63 -13.75 26.21
N LEU A 161 -18.49 -13.06 26.12
CA LEU A 161 -18.01 -12.40 24.90
C LEU A 161 -17.14 -13.37 24.12
N ILE A 162 -17.60 -13.80 22.94
CA ILE A 162 -16.73 -14.53 22.01
C ILE A 162 -15.91 -13.55 21.19
N THR A 163 -14.61 -13.79 21.08
CA THR A 163 -13.72 -13.10 20.15
C THR A 163 -13.07 -14.10 19.20
N ILE A 164 -13.24 -13.90 17.90
CA ILE A 164 -12.61 -14.73 16.86
C ILE A 164 -11.44 -13.97 16.25
N GLN A 165 -10.28 -14.62 16.29
CA GLN A 165 -8.99 -14.02 15.92
C GLN A 165 -8.47 -14.52 14.58
N ARG A 166 -8.94 -15.69 14.15
CA ARG A 166 -8.36 -16.34 12.97
C ARG A 166 -9.31 -17.31 12.33
N ILE A 167 -9.23 -17.39 11.01
CA ILE A 167 -9.78 -18.49 10.22
C ILE A 167 -8.69 -19.05 9.30
N ASN A 168 -8.59 -20.38 9.28
CA ASN A 168 -7.65 -21.16 8.49
C ASN A 168 -8.41 -22.16 7.64
N GLY A 169 -7.90 -22.45 6.44
CA GLY A 169 -8.48 -23.43 5.52
C GLY A 169 -7.47 -24.06 4.59
N GLY A 170 -7.83 -25.18 3.98
CA GLY A 170 -7.04 -25.84 2.93
C GLY A 170 -7.95 -26.46 1.87
N ALA A 171 -7.54 -26.40 0.60
CA ALA A 171 -8.29 -26.98 -0.50
C ALA A 171 -7.98 -28.47 -0.66
N ALA A 172 -8.98 -29.23 -1.13
CA ALA A 172 -8.77 -30.57 -1.65
C ALA A 172 -7.98 -30.54 -2.97
N THR A 173 -7.29 -31.65 -3.28
CA THR A 173 -6.47 -31.84 -4.48
C THR A 173 -7.34 -31.99 -5.74
N SER A 174 -7.78 -30.90 -6.38
CA SER A 174 -8.34 -31.03 -7.74
C SER A 174 -8.14 -29.79 -8.63
N ALA A 175 -7.97 -30.05 -9.93
CA ALA A 175 -7.54 -29.09 -10.93
C ALA A 175 -8.70 -28.33 -11.64
N SER A 176 -9.96 -28.57 -11.25
CA SER A 176 -11.10 -28.14 -12.07
C SER A 176 -12.15 -27.30 -11.34
N ASN A 177 -12.29 -27.44 -10.02
CA ASN A 177 -13.27 -26.71 -9.18
C ASN A 177 -12.69 -26.47 -7.77
N GLY A 178 -13.03 -25.34 -7.15
CA GLY A 178 -12.49 -24.92 -5.84
C GLY A 178 -13.30 -25.41 -4.63
N ALA A 179 -12.69 -25.34 -3.45
CA ALA A 179 -13.38 -25.48 -2.17
C ALA A 179 -13.68 -24.10 -1.58
N LYS A 180 -14.62 -24.02 -0.64
CA LYS A 180 -14.93 -22.77 0.06
C LYS A 180 -15.09 -23.03 1.55
N ILE A 181 -14.55 -22.13 2.37
CA ILE A 181 -14.87 -22.06 3.79
C ILE A 181 -15.50 -20.72 4.12
N GLU A 182 -16.50 -20.74 4.98
CA GLU A 182 -17.24 -19.58 5.42
C GLU A 182 -17.40 -19.67 6.94
N LEU A 183 -17.24 -18.54 7.61
CA LEU A 183 -17.49 -18.40 9.03
C LEU A 183 -18.60 -17.38 9.22
N PHE A 184 -19.63 -17.77 9.94
CA PHE A 184 -20.79 -16.93 10.19
C PHE A 184 -21.06 -16.78 11.69
N TYR A 185 -21.58 -15.63 12.06
CA TYR A 185 -22.36 -15.46 13.29
C TYR A 185 -23.83 -15.75 12.96
N ASP A 186 -24.44 -16.65 13.72
CA ASP A 186 -25.83 -17.06 13.59
C ASP A 186 -26.56 -16.68 14.90
N PRO A 187 -27.22 -15.51 14.95
CA PRO A 187 -27.84 -15.01 16.18
C PRO A 187 -28.97 -15.91 16.70
N LEU A 188 -29.50 -16.82 15.87
CA LEU A 188 -30.62 -17.68 16.22
C LEU A 188 -30.26 -19.17 16.18
N CYS A 189 -29.01 -19.51 15.79
CA CYS A 189 -28.59 -20.86 15.44
C CYS A 189 -29.51 -21.63 14.48
N SER A 190 -30.28 -20.90 13.68
CA SER A 190 -31.34 -21.45 12.84
C SER A 190 -30.94 -21.59 11.38
N ASN A 191 -29.74 -21.13 10.99
CA ASN A 191 -29.29 -21.05 9.61
C ASN A 191 -30.13 -20.10 8.72
N SER A 192 -30.87 -19.16 9.30
CA SER A 192 -31.73 -18.22 8.56
C SER A 192 -31.26 -16.77 8.58
N SER A 193 -30.56 -16.33 9.63
CA SER A 193 -30.06 -14.97 9.79
C SER A 193 -28.54 -14.96 9.94
N LEU A 194 -27.80 -15.31 8.89
CA LEU A 194 -26.36 -15.41 8.96
C LEU A 194 -25.67 -14.07 8.70
N GLU A 195 -24.86 -13.62 9.66
CA GLU A 195 -23.89 -12.55 9.47
C GLU A 195 -22.56 -13.14 9.05
N VAL A 196 -21.98 -12.64 7.96
CA VAL A 196 -20.69 -13.12 7.44
C VAL A 196 -19.55 -12.55 8.28
N ILE A 197 -18.77 -13.42 8.91
CA ILE A 197 -17.52 -13.04 9.58
C ILE A 197 -16.37 -13.09 8.59
N ALA A 198 -16.24 -14.21 7.86
CA ALA A 198 -15.17 -14.41 6.90
C ALA A 198 -15.54 -15.43 5.81
N LYS A 199 -14.90 -15.32 4.65
CA LYS A 199 -15.08 -16.23 3.51
C LYS A 199 -13.78 -16.38 2.74
N ALA A 200 -13.42 -17.61 2.41
CA ALA A 200 -12.27 -17.90 1.57
C ALA A 200 -12.62 -18.94 0.52
N PHE A 201 -12.27 -18.64 -0.74
CA PHE A 201 -12.27 -19.61 -1.83
C PHE A 201 -10.87 -20.23 -1.89
N LEU A 202 -10.82 -21.54 -1.83
CA LEU A 202 -9.61 -22.32 -1.65
C LEU A 202 -9.29 -23.05 -2.96
N ASN A 203 -8.11 -22.75 -3.51
CA ASN A 203 -7.50 -23.43 -4.66
C ASN A 203 -6.02 -23.79 -4.38
N GLY A 204 -5.67 -23.98 -3.10
CA GLY A 204 -4.30 -24.20 -2.65
C GLY A 204 -4.22 -24.88 -1.29
N SER A 205 -3.01 -25.26 -0.88
CA SER A 205 -2.75 -26.13 0.28
C SER A 205 -3.11 -25.51 1.62
N ASN A 206 -2.99 -24.18 1.76
CA ASN A 206 -3.35 -23.47 2.98
C ASN A 206 -3.86 -22.04 2.69
N PHE A 207 -4.67 -21.56 3.62
CA PHE A 207 -5.17 -20.19 3.73
C PHE A 207 -5.23 -19.86 5.22
N GLN A 208 -4.86 -18.64 5.57
CA GLN A 208 -4.99 -18.10 6.91
C GLN A 208 -5.21 -16.60 6.81
N THR A 209 -6.17 -16.08 7.57
CA THR A 209 -6.32 -14.64 7.80
C THR A 209 -6.64 -14.38 9.25
N ASP A 210 -6.07 -13.29 9.77
CA ASP A 210 -6.44 -12.78 11.08
C ASP A 210 -7.78 -12.03 10.99
N LEU A 211 -8.52 -12.04 12.09
CA LEU A 211 -9.87 -11.51 12.26
C LEU A 211 -9.97 -10.73 13.58
N LEU A 212 -10.98 -9.87 13.68
CA LEU A 212 -11.39 -9.23 14.92
C LEU A 212 -12.93 -9.17 14.95
N PHE A 213 -13.54 -10.33 15.14
CA PHE A 213 -14.99 -10.43 15.35
C PHE A 213 -15.29 -10.60 16.84
N GLN A 214 -16.32 -9.91 17.33
CA GLN A 214 -16.76 -9.98 18.71
C GLN A 214 -18.29 -10.02 18.79
N ALA A 215 -18.83 -10.90 19.65
CA ALA A 215 -20.26 -10.93 19.95
C ALA A 215 -20.51 -11.47 21.36
N THR A 216 -21.50 -10.90 22.07
CA THR A 216 -21.94 -11.43 23.36
C THR A 216 -23.00 -12.50 23.15
N GLY A 217 -22.82 -13.65 23.78
CA GLY A 217 -23.77 -14.76 23.71
C GLY A 217 -25.00 -14.57 24.57
N ASN A 218 -26.14 -15.05 24.07
CA ASN A 218 -27.38 -15.21 24.82
C ASN A 218 -27.69 -16.69 25.14
N GLY A 219 -26.72 -17.60 24.92
CA GLY A 219 -26.87 -19.05 25.06
C GLY A 219 -27.54 -19.75 23.88
N SER A 220 -28.11 -19.01 22.93
CA SER A 220 -28.72 -19.51 21.69
C SER A 220 -28.05 -18.99 20.43
N ASN A 221 -27.10 -18.05 20.55
CA ASN A 221 -26.26 -17.62 19.43
C ASN A 221 -25.16 -18.67 19.17
N CYS A 222 -24.70 -18.76 17.93
CA CYS A 222 -23.56 -19.62 17.60
C CYS A 222 -22.69 -19.07 16.49
N ILE A 223 -21.47 -19.61 16.47
CA ILE A 223 -20.55 -19.54 15.35
C ILE A 223 -20.75 -20.76 14.47
N ARG A 224 -20.89 -20.53 13.16
CA ARG A 224 -21.07 -21.56 12.16
C ARG A 224 -19.88 -21.55 11.21
N LEU A 225 -19.09 -22.60 11.27
CA LEU A 225 -18.04 -22.89 10.30
C LEU A 225 -18.62 -23.76 9.19
N ARG A 226 -18.87 -23.17 8.03
CA ARG A 226 -19.38 -23.85 6.85
C ARG A 226 -18.23 -24.20 5.91
N ARG A 227 -18.22 -25.43 5.45
CA ARG A 227 -17.34 -25.90 4.37
C ARG A 227 -18.21 -26.30 3.20
N THR A 228 -17.80 -25.98 1.98
CA THR A 228 -18.55 -26.30 0.76
C THR A 228 -17.61 -26.85 -0.31
N ASN A 229 -17.89 -28.05 -0.80
CA ASN A 229 -17.29 -28.53 -2.06
C ASN A 229 -18.05 -27.91 -3.25
N SER A 230 -17.33 -27.21 -4.14
CA SER A 230 -17.90 -26.61 -5.35
C SER A 230 -17.67 -27.45 -6.62
N GLY A 231 -17.50 -28.78 -6.47
CA GLY A 231 -17.45 -29.74 -7.57
C GLY A 231 -16.08 -30.37 -7.84
N GLY A 232 -15.15 -30.38 -6.88
CA GLY A 232 -13.84 -31.04 -6.99
C GLY A 232 -13.91 -32.56 -6.75
N GLY A 233 -13.03 -33.32 -7.41
CA GLY A 233 -12.97 -34.80 -7.35
C GLY A 233 -12.38 -35.39 -6.07
N SER A 234 -11.61 -34.62 -5.31
CA SER A 234 -11.18 -34.91 -3.94
C SER A 234 -11.94 -34.00 -2.97
N LEU A 235 -12.33 -34.52 -1.81
CA LEU A 235 -13.50 -34.02 -1.05
C LEU A 235 -13.21 -33.64 0.41
N GLU A 236 -11.95 -33.78 0.87
CA GLU A 236 -11.55 -33.38 2.22
C GLU A 236 -11.22 -31.88 2.25
N ILE A 237 -11.95 -31.14 3.10
CA ILE A 237 -11.75 -29.71 3.28
C ILE A 237 -11.40 -29.47 4.75
N PHE A 238 -10.17 -28.99 4.97
CA PHE A 238 -9.74 -28.50 6.26
C PHE A 238 -10.33 -27.11 6.49
N ALA A 239 -10.92 -26.90 7.66
CA ALA A 239 -11.28 -25.59 8.15
C ALA A 239 -11.08 -25.51 9.66
N ARG A 240 -10.54 -24.37 10.11
CA ARG A 240 -10.34 -24.08 11.52
C ARG A 240 -10.62 -22.62 11.81
N TRP A 241 -11.18 -22.33 12.97
CA TRP A 241 -11.15 -20.98 13.54
C TRP A 241 -10.60 -21.01 14.96
N GLU A 242 -9.99 -19.91 15.36
CA GLU A 242 -9.37 -19.73 16.68
C GLU A 242 -9.86 -18.44 17.32
N GLY A 243 -10.00 -18.47 18.63
CA GLY A 243 -10.48 -17.34 19.41
C GLY A 243 -10.47 -17.62 20.90
N PHE A 244 -11.24 -16.82 21.63
CA PHE A 244 -11.44 -16.96 23.05
C PHE A 244 -12.88 -16.58 23.45
N GLU A 245 -13.32 -17.07 24.60
CA GLU A 245 -14.61 -16.77 25.21
C GLU A 245 -14.37 -16.41 26.69
N GLU A 246 -15.03 -15.36 27.16
CA GLU A 246 -14.84 -14.73 28.48
C GLU A 246 -16.15 -14.25 29.10
#